data_AF-A0AAU3JZJ6-F1
#
_entry.id   AF-A0AAU3JZJ6-F1
#
_cell.length_a   1.000
_cell.length_b   1.000
_cell.length_c   1.000
_cell.angle_alpha   90.00
_cell.angle_beta   90.00
_cell.angle_gamma   90.00
#
_symmetry.space_group_name_H-M   'P 1'
#
loop_
_entity.id
_entity.type
_entity.pdbx_description
1 polymer ?
#
loop_
_entity_poly.entity_id
_entity_poly.type
_entity_poly.pdbx_seq_one_letter_code
_entity_poly.pdbx_strand_id
1 'polypeptide(L)'
;MSDATLHDTTQDPDDFAVQIADQVESFLVAVTEVAKGDEPDSAVPFLLLEVSQLLLAGGRLGAHEDILPDERYEPDMGPEPDVDDIRERLALMLDPVDVYSEVFDPYEPRKAPVPARISDDLADVIADLRHGMAHYRAGRTTEALWWWQFSYFSNWGSTASATLRALQSLVAHVRLNQPLAELDGLDTDQELGDETLAEEAGKVMEEEIAEPLGLRTVK
;
A
#
# COMPACT_ATOMS: atom_id res chain seq x y z
N MET A 1 8.54 -10.92 -32.28
CA MET A 1 8.32 -9.48 -32.54
C MET A 1 7.71 -8.96 -31.26
N SER A 2 8.52 -8.40 -30.36
CA SER A 2 8.01 -7.84 -29.12
C SER A 2 7.11 -6.66 -29.49
N ASP A 3 5.88 -6.71 -29.01
CA ASP A 3 4.89 -5.66 -29.21
C ASP A 3 5.37 -4.42 -28.45
N ALA A 4 6.18 -3.59 -29.11
CA ALA A 4 6.75 -2.37 -28.53
C ALA A 4 5.68 -1.34 -28.13
N THR A 5 4.43 -1.60 -28.50
CA THR A 5 3.24 -0.84 -28.16
C THR A 5 2.71 -1.11 -26.74
N LEU A 6 3.17 -2.17 -26.07
CA LEU A 6 2.68 -2.56 -24.74
C LEU A 6 3.09 -1.57 -23.62
N HIS A 7 4.10 -0.74 -23.88
CA HIS A 7 4.56 0.34 -23.00
C HIS A 7 4.54 1.70 -23.72
N ASP A 8 3.81 1.81 -24.84
CA ASP A 8 3.72 3.05 -25.58
C ASP A 8 2.78 4.00 -24.85
N THR A 9 3.37 4.97 -24.14
CA THR A 9 2.66 6.02 -23.42
C THR A 9 2.00 7.05 -24.35
N THR A 10 2.14 6.89 -25.68
CA THR A 10 1.49 7.75 -26.68
C THR A 10 0.09 7.28 -27.12
N GLN A 11 -0.47 6.27 -26.45
CA GLN A 11 -1.90 5.94 -26.60
C GLN A 11 -2.79 7.11 -26.15
N ASP A 12 -4.02 7.16 -26.68
CA ASP A 12 -5.03 8.14 -26.28
C ASP A 12 -5.12 8.15 -24.74
N PRO A 13 -5.03 9.32 -24.06
CA PRO A 13 -5.14 9.39 -22.60
C PRO A 13 -6.40 8.70 -22.05
N ASP A 14 -7.48 8.70 -22.84
CA ASP A 14 -8.71 7.98 -22.52
C ASP A 14 -8.49 6.46 -22.51
N ASP A 15 -7.68 5.91 -23.43
CA ASP A 15 -7.32 4.49 -23.46
C ASP A 15 -6.44 4.11 -22.26
N PHE A 16 -5.52 4.99 -21.85
CA PHE A 16 -4.68 4.75 -20.67
C PHE A 16 -5.51 4.72 -19.38
N ALA A 17 -6.41 5.70 -19.21
CA ALA A 17 -7.27 5.77 -18.04
C ALA A 17 -8.20 4.56 -17.92
N VAL A 18 -8.81 4.12 -19.02
CA VAL A 18 -9.63 2.90 -19.06
C VAL A 18 -8.81 1.70 -18.62
N GLN A 19 -7.60 1.53 -19.14
CA GLN A 19 -6.76 0.38 -18.79
C GLN A 19 -6.35 0.38 -17.30
N ILE A 20 -5.99 1.54 -16.73
CA ILE A 20 -5.68 1.63 -15.30
C ILE A 20 -6.94 1.35 -14.47
N ALA A 21 -8.07 1.94 -14.83
CA ALA A 21 -9.34 1.72 -14.13
C ALA A 21 -9.75 0.24 -14.15
N ASP A 22 -9.61 -0.46 -15.27
CA ASP A 22 -9.90 -1.90 -15.39
C ASP A 22 -8.99 -2.73 -14.48
N GLN A 23 -7.69 -2.41 -14.43
CA GLN A 23 -6.72 -3.10 -13.56
C GLN A 23 -7.03 -2.87 -12.08
N VAL A 24 -7.36 -1.63 -11.70
CA VAL A 24 -7.74 -1.26 -10.34
C VAL A 24 -9.06 -1.94 -9.94
N GLU A 25 -10.08 -1.90 -10.79
CA GLU A 25 -11.37 -2.54 -10.52
C GLU A 25 -11.22 -4.06 -10.38
N SER A 26 -10.40 -4.70 -11.23
CA SER A 26 -10.10 -6.13 -11.13
C SER A 26 -9.49 -6.48 -9.78
N PHE A 27 -8.47 -5.72 -9.32
CA PHE A 27 -7.86 -5.91 -8.01
C PHE A 27 -8.89 -5.76 -6.87
N LEU A 28 -9.67 -4.66 -6.89
CA LEU A 28 -10.68 -4.38 -5.86
C LEU A 28 -11.72 -5.50 -5.74
N VAL A 29 -12.20 -6.01 -6.89
CA VAL A 29 -13.14 -7.14 -6.92
C VAL A 29 -12.48 -8.40 -6.40
N ALA A 30 -11.30 -8.75 -6.90
CA ALA A 30 -10.63 -9.99 -6.55
C ALA A 30 -10.28 -10.06 -5.05
N VAL A 31 -9.73 -9.00 -4.46
CA VAL A 31 -9.41 -8.98 -3.02
C VAL A 31 -10.67 -9.02 -2.17
N THR A 32 -11.75 -8.36 -2.60
CA THR A 32 -13.06 -8.44 -1.92
C THR A 32 -13.64 -9.85 -1.96
N GLU A 33 -13.48 -10.57 -3.08
CA GLU A 33 -13.89 -11.98 -3.18
C GLU A 33 -13.02 -12.89 -2.29
N VAL A 34 -11.70 -12.69 -2.28
CA VAL A 34 -10.80 -13.43 -1.38
C VAL A 34 -11.23 -13.22 0.06
N ALA A 35 -11.51 -11.99 0.49
CA ALA A 35 -11.94 -11.67 1.85
C ALA A 35 -13.24 -12.35 2.30
N LYS A 36 -14.03 -12.95 1.39
CA LYS A 36 -15.20 -13.77 1.78
C LYS A 36 -14.82 -15.09 2.44
N GLY A 37 -13.62 -15.62 2.18
CA GLY A 37 -13.13 -16.84 2.83
C GLY A 37 -13.67 -18.14 2.26
N ASP A 38 -14.20 -18.14 1.04
CA ASP A 38 -14.74 -19.35 0.41
C ASP A 38 -13.64 -20.39 0.08
N GLU A 39 -12.41 -19.94 -0.21
CA GLU A 39 -11.24 -20.78 -0.54
C GLU A 39 -9.96 -20.35 0.22
N PRO A 40 -9.87 -20.56 1.55
CA PRO A 40 -8.77 -20.03 2.36
C PRO A 40 -7.39 -20.60 1.98
N ASP A 41 -7.32 -21.86 1.53
CA ASP A 41 -6.07 -22.52 1.13
C ASP A 41 -5.41 -21.86 -0.10
N SER A 42 -6.19 -21.14 -0.90
CA SER A 42 -5.73 -20.46 -2.11
C SER A 42 -5.50 -18.96 -1.91
N ALA A 43 -5.85 -18.41 -0.74
CA ALA A 43 -5.86 -16.97 -0.49
C ALA A 43 -4.49 -16.32 -0.71
N VAL A 44 -3.43 -16.83 -0.08
CA VAL A 44 -2.08 -16.23 -0.19
C VAL A 44 -1.55 -16.21 -1.64
N PRO A 45 -1.59 -17.33 -2.42
CA PRO A 45 -1.24 -17.29 -3.84
C PRO A 45 -2.09 -16.34 -4.69
N PHE A 46 -3.39 -16.22 -4.42
CA PHE A 46 -4.25 -15.29 -5.14
C PHE A 46 -3.93 -13.83 -4.79
N LEU A 47 -3.80 -13.49 -3.51
CA LEU A 47 -3.36 -12.16 -3.10
C LEU A 47 -2.02 -11.79 -3.72
N LEU A 48 -1.06 -12.73 -3.77
CA LEU A 48 0.23 -12.50 -4.43
C LEU A 48 0.06 -12.15 -5.92
N LEU A 49 -0.83 -12.85 -6.62
CA LEU A 49 -1.14 -12.59 -8.03
C LEU A 49 -1.76 -11.21 -8.21
N GLU A 50 -2.81 -10.89 -7.44
CA GLU A 50 -3.54 -9.64 -7.56
C GLU A 50 -2.67 -8.42 -7.21
N VAL A 51 -1.87 -8.50 -6.14
CA VAL A 51 -0.92 -7.43 -5.78
C VAL A 51 0.16 -7.27 -6.87
N SER A 52 0.62 -8.36 -7.49
CA SER A 52 1.56 -8.28 -8.63
C SER A 52 0.96 -7.54 -9.82
N GLN A 53 -0.32 -7.81 -10.13
CA GLN A 53 -1.03 -7.14 -11.22
C GLN A 53 -1.28 -5.66 -10.91
N LEU A 54 -1.61 -5.33 -9.66
CA LEU A 54 -1.75 -3.95 -9.20
C LEU A 54 -0.42 -3.19 -9.34
N LEU A 55 0.69 -3.80 -8.95
CA LEU A 55 2.02 -3.18 -9.09
C LEU A 55 2.44 -3.00 -10.56
N LEU A 56 1.91 -3.80 -11.49
CA LEU A 56 2.05 -3.51 -12.93
C LEU A 56 1.32 -2.20 -13.29
N ALA A 57 0.10 -1.98 -12.80
CA ALA A 57 -0.60 -0.71 -13.01
C ALA A 57 0.17 0.46 -12.38
N GLY A 58 0.71 0.27 -11.17
CA GLY A 58 1.57 1.26 -10.50
C GLY A 58 2.84 1.58 -11.27
N GLY A 59 3.54 0.57 -11.77
CA GLY A 59 4.72 0.77 -12.61
C GLY A 59 4.41 1.54 -13.90
N ARG A 60 3.22 1.36 -14.48
CA ARG A 60 2.77 2.14 -15.64
C ARG A 60 2.46 3.60 -15.27
N LEU A 61 1.78 3.84 -14.15
CA LEU A 61 1.54 5.19 -13.62
C LEU A 61 2.86 5.91 -13.31
N GLY A 62 3.83 5.19 -12.72
CA GLY A 62 5.14 5.74 -12.39
C GLY A 62 6.05 6.00 -13.60
N ALA A 63 5.78 5.36 -14.73
CA ALA A 63 6.47 5.63 -16.00
C ALA A 63 5.81 6.73 -16.84
N HIS A 64 4.59 7.14 -16.47
CA HIS A 64 3.87 8.23 -17.11
C HIS A 64 4.41 9.58 -16.60
N GLU A 65 4.38 10.61 -17.44
CA GLU A 65 4.65 11.99 -16.98
C GLU A 65 3.67 12.39 -15.88
N ASP A 66 4.09 13.32 -15.01
CA ASP A 66 3.25 13.81 -13.91
C ASP A 66 1.91 14.33 -14.44
N ILE A 67 0.85 13.72 -13.96
CA ILE A 67 -0.52 14.09 -14.26
C ILE A 67 -0.87 15.24 -13.32
N LEU A 68 -1.64 16.22 -13.77
CA LEU A 68 -2.05 17.36 -12.95
C LEU A 68 -3.56 17.53 -13.08
N PRO A 69 -4.29 17.75 -11.97
CA PRO A 69 -5.72 18.01 -12.01
C PRO A 69 -6.00 19.34 -12.70
N ASP A 70 -7.15 19.44 -13.36
CA ASP A 70 -7.59 20.67 -14.02
C ASP A 70 -8.05 21.70 -12.97
N GLU A 71 -8.62 21.21 -11.88
CA GLU A 71 -9.10 22.03 -10.77
C GLU A 71 -8.11 22.07 -9.60
N ARG A 72 -8.09 23.20 -8.89
CA ARG A 72 -7.19 23.38 -7.73
C ARG A 72 -7.65 22.61 -6.49
N TYR A 73 -8.95 22.36 -6.37
CA TYR A 73 -9.55 21.78 -5.18
C TYR A 73 -10.37 20.57 -5.58
N GLU A 74 -10.28 19.53 -4.76
CA GLU A 74 -11.13 18.37 -4.90
C GLU A 74 -12.57 18.71 -4.47
N PRO A 75 -13.58 18.40 -5.31
CA PRO A 75 -14.98 18.44 -4.90
C PRO A 75 -15.28 17.41 -3.82
N ASP A 76 -16.18 17.73 -2.89
CA ASP A 76 -16.66 16.78 -1.89
C ASP A 76 -17.35 15.58 -2.56
N MET A 77 -16.75 14.40 -2.38
CA MET A 77 -17.22 13.12 -2.92
C MET A 77 -18.19 12.37 -2.00
N GLY A 78 -18.53 12.98 -0.87
CA GLY A 78 -19.29 12.34 0.18
C GLY A 78 -18.42 11.42 1.04
N PRO A 79 -19.06 10.59 1.88
CA PRO A 79 -18.33 9.74 2.81
C PRO A 79 -17.56 8.65 2.08
N GLU A 80 -16.31 8.42 2.51
CA GLU A 80 -15.49 7.33 2.00
C GLU A 80 -16.08 5.97 2.39
N PRO A 81 -16.06 4.98 1.49
CA PRO A 81 -16.52 3.64 1.82
C PRO A 81 -15.64 3.02 2.90
N ASP A 82 -16.28 2.49 3.94
CA ASP A 82 -15.61 1.78 5.01
C ASP A 82 -14.83 0.55 4.49
N VAL A 83 -13.60 0.41 4.95
CA VAL A 83 -12.70 -0.72 4.66
C VAL A 83 -12.49 -1.63 5.87
N ASP A 84 -13.09 -1.33 7.02
CA ASP A 84 -12.91 -2.13 8.24
C ASP A 84 -13.44 -3.56 8.09
N ASP A 85 -14.61 -3.77 7.47
CA ASP A 85 -15.15 -5.12 7.27
C ASP A 85 -14.22 -6.00 6.43
N ILE A 86 -13.55 -5.44 5.41
CA ILE A 86 -12.60 -6.20 4.60
C ILE A 86 -11.29 -6.45 5.35
N ARG A 87 -10.81 -5.45 6.10
CA ARG A 87 -9.62 -5.55 6.96
C ARG A 87 -9.78 -6.67 7.99
N GLU A 88 -10.89 -6.67 8.72
CA GLU A 88 -11.16 -7.66 9.78
C GLU A 88 -11.27 -9.09 9.21
N ARG A 89 -11.89 -9.26 8.05
CA ARG A 89 -12.00 -10.56 7.39
C ARG A 89 -10.65 -11.08 6.91
N LEU A 90 -9.82 -10.20 6.32
CA LEU A 90 -8.47 -10.55 5.90
C LEU A 90 -7.60 -10.91 7.11
N ALA A 91 -7.67 -10.14 8.19
CA ALA A 91 -6.95 -10.44 9.43
C ALA A 91 -7.33 -11.81 9.98
N LEU A 92 -8.62 -12.14 10.05
CA LEU A 92 -9.09 -13.46 10.50
C LEU A 92 -8.58 -14.58 9.59
N MET A 93 -8.58 -14.37 8.28
CA MET A 93 -8.11 -15.35 7.31
C MET A 93 -6.60 -15.57 7.39
N LEU A 94 -5.85 -14.50 7.64
CA LEU A 94 -4.40 -14.47 7.62
C LEU A 94 -3.79 -14.63 9.01
N ASP A 95 -4.56 -14.74 10.10
CA ASP A 95 -4.12 -14.73 11.50
C ASP A 95 -2.74 -15.38 11.79
N PRO A 96 -2.39 -16.57 11.26
CA PRO A 96 -1.08 -17.18 11.53
C PRO A 96 0.12 -16.51 10.82
N VAL A 97 -0.14 -15.67 9.82
CA VAL A 97 0.83 -15.12 8.86
C VAL A 97 0.60 -13.63 8.53
N ASP A 98 -0.35 -12.98 9.20
CA ASP A 98 -0.78 -11.62 8.90
C ASP A 98 0.29 -10.59 9.25
N VAL A 99 1.00 -10.82 10.37
CA VAL A 99 2.09 -9.94 10.81
C VAL A 99 3.39 -10.26 10.06
N TYR A 100 4.07 -9.22 9.60
CA TYR A 100 5.40 -9.31 9.01
C TYR A 100 6.30 -8.14 9.43
N SER A 101 7.59 -8.26 9.11
CA SER A 101 8.60 -7.25 9.41
C SER A 101 8.84 -6.37 8.18
N GLU A 102 8.48 -5.09 8.29
CA GLU A 102 8.50 -4.14 7.18
C GLU A 102 9.70 -3.19 7.22
N VAL A 103 10.24 -2.88 6.04
CA VAL A 103 11.28 -1.89 5.81
C VAL A 103 10.81 -0.87 4.77
N PHE A 104 10.22 0.23 5.24
CA PHE A 104 9.57 1.23 4.39
C PHE A 104 10.50 1.89 3.37
N ASP A 105 11.58 2.54 3.83
CA ASP A 105 12.57 3.16 2.94
C ASP A 105 13.90 2.38 2.99
N PRO A 106 14.23 1.61 1.93
CA PRO A 106 15.48 0.85 1.88
C PRO A 106 16.73 1.74 1.76
N TYR A 107 16.57 3.03 1.50
CA TYR A 107 17.66 4.01 1.45
C TYR A 107 17.88 4.73 2.78
N GLU A 108 16.96 4.61 3.76
CA GLU A 108 17.19 5.11 5.12
C GLU A 108 18.18 4.21 5.87
N PRO A 109 19.38 4.70 6.22
CA PRO A 109 20.38 3.83 6.83
C PRO A 109 19.97 3.39 8.23
N ARG A 110 20.05 2.08 8.49
CA ARG A 110 20.00 1.48 9.84
C ARG A 110 18.68 1.69 10.58
N LYS A 111 17.57 1.94 9.88
CA LYS A 111 16.24 1.92 10.49
C LYS A 111 15.88 0.48 10.87
N ALA A 112 15.40 0.30 12.09
CA ALA A 112 14.91 -1.00 12.52
C ALA A 112 13.63 -1.34 11.75
N PRO A 113 13.46 -2.58 11.27
CA PRO A 113 12.19 -3.02 10.72
C PRO A 113 11.07 -2.90 11.76
N VAL A 114 9.87 -2.60 11.32
CA VAL A 114 8.69 -2.48 12.21
C VAL A 114 7.69 -3.60 11.93
N PRO A 115 6.85 -3.98 12.90
CA PRO A 115 5.72 -4.86 12.62
C PRO A 115 4.66 -4.16 11.78
N ALA A 116 4.17 -4.86 10.76
CA ALA A 116 3.05 -4.45 9.90
C ALA A 116 2.13 -5.65 9.67
N ARG A 117 0.87 -5.39 9.28
CA ARG A 117 -0.14 -6.43 9.00
C ARG A 117 -0.53 -6.40 7.52
N ILE A 118 -0.55 -7.56 6.89
CA ILE A 118 -1.01 -7.71 5.50
C ILE A 118 -2.47 -7.24 5.36
N SER A 119 -3.32 -7.53 6.34
CA SER A 119 -4.72 -7.09 6.34
C SER A 119 -4.88 -5.57 6.35
N ASP A 120 -4.06 -4.87 7.13
CA ASP A 120 -4.10 -3.42 7.28
C ASP A 120 -3.58 -2.77 5.99
N ASP A 121 -2.44 -3.26 5.48
CA ASP A 121 -1.87 -2.80 4.22
C ASP A 121 -2.84 -2.94 3.03
N LEU A 122 -3.51 -4.10 2.91
CA LEU A 122 -4.48 -4.33 1.84
C LEU A 122 -5.71 -3.41 1.98
N ALA A 123 -6.17 -3.14 3.20
CA ALA A 123 -7.28 -2.22 3.45
C ALA A 123 -6.91 -0.79 3.06
N ASP A 124 -5.71 -0.34 3.41
CA ASP A 124 -5.20 1.00 3.06
C ASP A 124 -5.04 1.17 1.55
N VAL A 125 -4.46 0.16 0.86
CA VAL A 125 -4.37 0.14 -0.60
C VAL A 125 -5.78 0.20 -1.23
N ILE A 126 -6.74 -0.55 -0.70
CA ILE A 126 -8.12 -0.53 -1.19
C ILE A 126 -8.76 0.86 -1.04
N ALA A 127 -8.52 1.54 0.08
CA ALA A 127 -9.03 2.89 0.32
C ALA A 127 -8.53 3.88 -0.74
N ASP A 128 -7.21 3.94 -0.96
CA ASP A 128 -6.58 4.80 -1.97
C ASP A 128 -7.14 4.56 -3.37
N LEU A 129 -7.25 3.28 -3.74
CA LEU A 129 -7.74 2.89 -5.07
C LEU A 129 -9.23 3.20 -5.27
N ARG A 130 -10.06 2.98 -4.24
CA ARG A 130 -11.49 3.31 -4.27
C ARG A 130 -11.73 4.81 -4.43
N HIS A 131 -10.90 5.63 -3.80
CA HIS A 131 -10.98 7.08 -3.92
C HIS A 131 -10.79 7.50 -5.40
N GLY A 132 -9.72 7.05 -6.07
CA GLY A 132 -9.53 7.31 -7.50
C GLY A 132 -10.65 6.73 -8.39
N MET A 133 -11.19 5.54 -8.05
CA MET A 133 -12.36 4.98 -8.75
C MET A 133 -13.62 5.84 -8.61
N ALA A 134 -13.80 6.54 -7.49
CA ALA A 134 -14.92 7.46 -7.31
C ALA A 134 -14.82 8.66 -8.28
N HIS A 135 -13.61 9.19 -8.50
CA HIS A 135 -13.35 10.20 -9.54
C HIS A 135 -13.64 9.67 -10.94
N TYR A 136 -13.13 8.49 -11.26
CA TYR A 136 -13.28 7.88 -12.57
C TYR A 136 -14.76 7.64 -12.91
N ARG A 137 -15.53 7.07 -11.97
CA ARG A 137 -16.98 6.83 -12.14
C ARG A 137 -17.81 8.11 -12.24
N ALA A 138 -17.31 9.23 -11.72
CA ALA A 138 -17.91 10.55 -11.88
C ALA A 138 -17.53 11.24 -13.21
N GLY A 139 -16.75 10.58 -14.08
CA GLY A 139 -16.27 11.14 -15.35
C GLY A 139 -15.11 12.14 -15.19
N ARG A 140 -14.47 12.20 -14.03
CA ARG A 140 -13.30 13.07 -13.76
C ARG A 140 -12.02 12.26 -13.93
N THR A 141 -11.74 11.93 -15.18
CA THR A 141 -10.66 11.01 -15.56
C THR A 141 -9.28 11.53 -15.17
N THR A 142 -9.01 12.82 -15.38
CA THR A 142 -7.73 13.45 -15.02
C THR A 142 -7.49 13.40 -13.51
N GLU A 143 -8.48 13.76 -12.70
CA GLU A 143 -8.38 13.65 -11.23
C GLU A 143 -8.20 12.20 -10.76
N ALA A 144 -8.86 11.23 -11.39
CA ALA A 144 -8.69 9.82 -11.03
C ALA A 144 -7.25 9.35 -11.28
N LEU A 145 -6.71 9.65 -12.46
CA LEU A 145 -5.34 9.34 -12.83
C LEU A 145 -4.33 10.06 -11.94
N TRP A 146 -4.57 11.34 -11.64
CA TRP A 146 -3.75 12.10 -10.71
C TRP A 146 -3.74 11.45 -9.34
N TRP A 147 -4.92 11.10 -8.79
CA TRP A 147 -5.02 10.49 -7.47
C TRP A 147 -4.27 9.17 -7.42
N TRP A 148 -4.50 8.27 -8.38
CA TRP A 148 -3.80 6.98 -8.42
C TRP A 148 -2.28 7.16 -8.56
N GLN A 149 -1.80 8.09 -9.39
CA GLN A 149 -0.36 8.35 -9.55
C GLN A 149 0.25 8.97 -8.29
N PHE A 150 -0.39 9.97 -7.69
CA PHE A 150 0.09 10.62 -6.47
C PHE A 150 0.16 9.63 -5.30
N SER A 151 -0.93 8.88 -5.09
CA SER A 151 -1.00 7.89 -4.01
C SER A 151 -0.09 6.68 -4.27
N TYR A 152 0.27 6.39 -5.53
CA TYR A 152 1.26 5.36 -5.85
C TYR A 152 2.62 5.71 -5.25
N PHE A 153 3.02 6.97 -5.39
CA PHE A 153 4.31 7.45 -4.88
C PHE A 153 4.30 7.74 -3.38
N SER A 154 3.15 8.10 -2.81
CA SER A 154 3.06 8.55 -1.42
C SER A 154 2.54 7.49 -0.44
N ASN A 155 1.83 6.46 -0.91
CA ASN A 155 1.22 5.45 -0.04
C ASN A 155 1.08 4.06 -0.69
N TRP A 156 0.02 3.81 -1.48
CA TRP A 156 -0.31 2.44 -1.93
C TRP A 156 0.80 1.72 -2.70
N GLY A 157 1.70 2.43 -3.39
CA GLY A 157 2.79 1.78 -4.13
C GLY A 157 3.83 1.12 -3.22
N SER A 158 4.28 1.82 -2.17
CA SER A 158 5.16 1.23 -1.16
C SER A 158 4.45 0.16 -0.35
N THR A 159 3.21 0.41 0.07
CA THR A 159 2.39 -0.53 0.84
C THR A 159 2.15 -1.82 0.06
N ALA A 160 1.73 -1.73 -1.21
CA ALA A 160 1.55 -2.91 -2.06
C ALA A 160 2.88 -3.65 -2.32
N SER A 161 4.01 -2.95 -2.42
CA SER A 161 5.33 -3.58 -2.59
C SER A 161 5.77 -4.36 -1.36
N ALA A 162 5.52 -3.81 -0.17
CA ALA A 162 5.75 -4.47 1.11
C ALA A 162 4.87 -5.73 1.27
N THR A 163 3.56 -5.59 1.01
CA THR A 163 2.62 -6.71 0.99
C THR A 163 3.04 -7.80 0.00
N LEU A 164 3.45 -7.42 -1.23
CA LEU A 164 3.96 -8.37 -2.23
C LEU A 164 5.15 -9.15 -1.66
N ARG A 165 6.10 -8.46 -1.04
CA ARG A 165 7.31 -9.07 -0.47
C ARG A 165 6.98 -10.06 0.63
N ALA A 166 6.01 -9.74 1.50
CA ALA A 166 5.52 -10.62 2.55
C ALA A 166 4.86 -11.88 1.95
N LEU A 167 3.88 -11.70 1.05
CA LEU A 167 3.17 -12.80 0.38
C LEU A 167 4.11 -13.71 -0.42
N GLN A 168 5.06 -13.13 -1.16
CA GLN A 168 6.09 -13.89 -1.88
C GLN A 168 6.94 -14.73 -0.92
N SER A 169 7.29 -14.17 0.24
CA SER A 169 8.02 -14.88 1.29
C SER A 169 7.23 -16.10 1.77
N LEU A 170 5.95 -15.93 2.10
CA LEU A 170 5.07 -17.02 2.53
C LEU A 170 5.01 -18.14 1.50
N VAL A 171 4.77 -17.81 0.23
CA VAL A 171 4.75 -18.80 -0.86
C VAL A 171 6.09 -19.52 -0.99
N ALA A 172 7.21 -18.81 -0.88
CA ALA A 172 8.54 -19.41 -0.95
C ALA A 172 8.80 -20.38 0.21
N HIS A 173 8.46 -19.99 1.44
CA HIS A 173 8.57 -20.84 2.63
C HIS A 173 7.78 -22.15 2.47
N VAL A 174 6.54 -22.06 1.99
CA VAL A 174 5.70 -23.24 1.72
C VAL A 174 6.29 -24.10 0.59
N ARG A 175 6.67 -23.50 -0.54
CA ARG A 175 7.14 -24.24 -1.72
C ARG A 175 8.53 -24.85 -1.55
N LEU A 176 9.38 -24.24 -0.73
CA LEU A 176 10.73 -24.71 -0.43
C LEU A 176 10.81 -25.53 0.85
N ASN A 177 9.67 -25.76 1.52
CA ASN A 177 9.57 -26.50 2.79
C ASN A 177 10.51 -25.92 3.88
N GLN A 178 10.49 -24.59 4.01
CA GLN A 178 11.23 -23.85 5.03
C GLN A 178 10.23 -23.33 6.06
N PRO A 179 10.30 -23.75 7.34
CA PRO A 179 9.40 -23.22 8.36
C PRO A 179 9.64 -21.71 8.54
N LEU A 180 8.58 -20.98 8.89
CA LEU A 180 8.70 -19.60 9.33
C LEU A 180 9.37 -19.58 10.71
N ALA A 181 10.28 -18.62 10.92
CA ALA A 181 10.78 -18.35 12.25
C ALA A 181 9.67 -17.68 13.07
N GLU A 182 9.70 -17.88 14.39
CA GLU A 182 8.89 -17.05 15.28
C GLU A 182 9.31 -15.59 15.09
N LEU A 183 8.33 -14.68 15.03
CA LEU A 183 8.59 -13.26 14.85
C LEU A 183 9.08 -12.58 16.15
N ASP A 184 9.42 -13.35 17.19
CA ASP A 184 10.09 -12.96 18.44
C ASP A 184 9.64 -11.62 19.03
N GLY A 185 8.32 -11.43 19.17
CA GLY A 185 7.74 -10.22 19.77
C GLY A 185 7.53 -9.05 18.83
N LEU A 186 7.58 -9.24 17.50
CA LEU A 186 6.84 -8.37 16.57
C LEU A 186 5.35 -8.47 16.91
N ASP A 187 4.90 -7.55 17.75
CA ASP A 187 3.51 -7.35 18.04
C ASP A 187 3.18 -5.93 17.58
N THR A 188 2.23 -5.80 16.66
CA THR A 188 1.67 -4.50 16.26
C THR A 188 0.93 -3.83 17.42
N ASP A 189 0.55 -4.60 18.44
CA ASP A 189 -0.11 -4.12 19.65
C ASP A 189 0.93 -3.79 20.75
N GLN A 190 2.22 -3.67 20.42
CA GLN A 190 3.19 -3.08 21.36
C GLN A 190 2.74 -1.65 21.70
N GLU A 191 2.09 -1.50 22.86
CA GLU A 191 2.18 -0.29 23.65
C GLU A 191 3.67 -0.02 23.85
N LEU A 192 4.28 0.77 22.96
CA LEU A 192 5.50 1.49 23.30
C LEU A 192 5.12 2.22 24.58
N GLY A 193 5.59 1.72 25.73
CA GLY A 193 5.21 2.28 27.02
C GLY A 193 5.43 3.79 26.96
N ASP A 194 4.55 4.58 27.57
CA ASP A 194 4.56 6.05 27.48
C ASP A 194 5.97 6.69 27.61
N GLU A 195 6.87 6.04 28.37
CA GLU A 195 8.27 6.41 28.51
C GLU A 195 9.08 6.34 27.20
N THR A 196 8.92 5.28 26.40
CA THR A 196 9.62 5.09 25.11
C THR A 196 9.10 6.07 24.05
N LEU A 197 7.79 6.31 24.01
CA LEU A 197 7.18 7.32 23.14
C LEU A 197 7.62 8.74 23.52
N ALA A 198 7.70 9.05 24.82
CA ALA A 198 8.17 10.35 25.30
C ALA A 198 9.66 10.58 24.99
N GLU A 199 10.49 9.53 25.08
CA GLU A 199 11.91 9.61 24.71
C GLU A 199 12.10 9.84 23.21
N GLU A 200 11.39 9.10 22.35
CA GLU A 200 11.45 9.28 20.90
C GLU A 200 10.90 10.65 20.48
N ALA A 201 9.76 11.09 21.03
CA ALA A 201 9.21 12.42 20.77
C ALA A 201 10.14 13.55 21.26
N GLY A 202 10.86 13.32 22.37
CA GLY A 202 11.89 14.23 22.87
C GLY A 202 13.07 14.39 21.91
N LYS A 203 13.56 13.27 21.33
CA LYS A 203 14.62 13.29 20.31
C LYS A 203 14.19 14.04 19.06
N VAL A 204 12.98 13.76 18.56
CA VAL A 204 12.42 14.45 17.39
C VAL A 204 12.24 15.95 17.64
N MET A 205 11.77 16.37 18.82
CA MET A 205 11.72 17.80 19.15
C MET A 205 13.11 18.44 19.21
N GLU A 206 14.12 17.74 19.72
CA GLU A 206 15.48 18.29 19.80
C GLU A 206 16.09 18.49 18.40
N GLU A 207 15.88 17.54 17.48
CA GLU A 207 16.34 17.62 16.09
C GLU A 207 15.55 18.65 15.26
N GLU A 208 14.22 18.62 15.30
CA GLU A 208 13.39 19.43 14.40
C GLU A 208 13.08 20.84 14.94
N ILE A 209 13.12 21.04 16.27
CA ILE A 209 12.74 22.30 16.91
C ILE A 209 13.94 22.97 17.59
N ALA A 210 14.73 22.24 18.37
CA ALA A 210 15.81 22.85 19.14
C ALA A 210 17.05 23.20 18.29
N GLU A 211 17.40 22.36 17.30
CA GLU A 211 18.54 22.59 16.40
C GLU A 211 18.37 23.84 15.52
N PRO A 212 17.22 24.09 14.86
CA PRO A 212 16.99 25.32 14.10
C PRO A 212 16.92 26.58 14.98
N LEU A 213 16.54 26.44 16.25
CA LEU A 213 16.42 27.53 17.22
C LEU A 213 17.70 27.78 18.04
N GLY A 214 18.75 26.98 17.85
CA GLY A 214 20.03 27.12 18.55
C GLY A 214 19.97 26.85 20.05
N LEU A 215 18.95 26.13 20.52
CA LEU A 215 18.76 25.81 21.93
C LEU A 215 19.52 24.51 22.26
N ARG A 216 20.76 24.63 22.76
CA ARG A 216 21.47 23.47 23.33
C ARG A 216 21.14 23.31 24.80
N THR A 217 20.76 22.09 25.19
CA THR A 217 20.68 21.66 26.59
C THR A 217 22.07 21.68 27.20
N VAL A 218 22.26 22.50 28.25
CA VAL A 218 23.48 22.52 29.06
C VAL A 218 23.46 21.27 29.92
N LYS A 219 24.50 20.43 29.77
CA LYS A 219 24.73 19.23 30.61
C LYS A 219 24.77 19.54 32.09
#